data_AF-A8PVE3-F1
#
_entry.id   AF-A8PVE3-F1
#
_cell.length_a   1.000
_cell.length_b   1.000
_cell.length_c   1.000
_cell.angle_alpha   90.00
_cell.angle_beta   90.00
_cell.angle_gamma   90.00
#
_symmetry.space_group_name_H-M   'P 1'
#
loop_
_entity.id
_entity.type
_entity.pdbx_description
1 polymer ?
#
loop_
_entity_poly.entity_id
_entity_poly.type
_entity_poly.pdbx_seq_one_letter_code
_entity_poly.pdbx_strand_id
1 'polypeptide(L)' 'MTPEQESTLIEQAIDAKTLSYAPYSAFRVGAAALLEDGTIVQGANIENASYVLGQVFLGNNG' A
#
# COMPACT_ATOMS: atom_id res chain seq x y z
N MET A 1 1.78 -16.26 -10.25
CA MET A 1 1.77 -15.96 -8.81
C MET A 1 1.94 -17.28 -8.07
N THR A 2 3.07 -17.48 -7.40
CA THR A 2 3.31 -18.64 -6.54
C THR A 2 2.75 -18.36 -5.13
N PRO A 3 2.52 -19.39 -4.30
CA PRO A 3 2.10 -19.20 -2.90
C PRO A 3 3.08 -18.33 -2.09
N GLU A 4 4.38 -18.41 -2.38
CA GLU A 4 5.41 -17.59 -1.74
C GLU A 4 5.28 -16.11 -2.15
N GLN A 5 4.97 -15.84 -3.42
CA GLN A 5 4.72 -14.48 -3.91
C GLN A 5 3.45 -13.89 -3.28
N GLU A 6 2.42 -14.70 -3.11
CA GLU A 6 1.17 -14.30 -2.43
C GLU A 6 1.43 -13.95 -0.95
N SER A 7 2.15 -14.80 -0.21
CA SER A 7 2.53 -14.51 1.18
C SER A 7 3.36 -13.23 1.28
N THR A 8 4.33 -13.07 0.37
CA THR A 8 5.17 -11.87 0.31
C THR A 8 4.33 -10.61 0.07
N LEU A 9 3.36 -10.65 -0.86
CA LEU A 9 2.48 -9.52 -1.14
C LEU A 9 1.58 -9.18 0.06
N ILE A 10 1.08 -10.17 0.78
CA ILE A 10 0.26 -9.96 1.98
C ILE A 10 1.09 -9.29 3.08
N GLU A 11 2.30 -9.77 3.34
CA GLU A 11 3.23 -9.16 4.31
C GLU A 11 3.55 -7.71 3.93
N GLN A 12 3.88 -7.48 2.66
CA GLN A 12 4.19 -6.14 2.16
C GLN A 12 2.98 -5.20 2.23
N ALA A 13 1.75 -5.69 2.03
CA ALA A 13 0.54 -4.88 2.20
C ALA A 13 0.26 -4.55 3.67
N ILE A 14 0.54 -5.47 4.58
CA ILE A 14 0.45 -5.23 6.04
C ILE A 14 1.48 -4.19 6.47
N ASP A 15 2.71 -4.30 6.00
CA ASP A 15 3.77 -3.32 6.29
C ASP A 15 3.43 -1.94 5.71
N ALA A 16 2.91 -1.88 4.49
CA ALA A 16 2.48 -0.64 3.86
C ALA A 16 1.39 0.09 4.67
N LYS A 17 0.53 -0.63 5.40
CA LYS A 17 -0.47 -0.03 6.30
C LYS A 17 0.15 0.87 7.37
N THR A 18 1.40 0.61 7.78
CA THR A 18 2.11 1.46 8.76
C THR A 18 2.45 2.84 8.21
N LEU A 19 2.55 2.96 6.88
CA LEU A 19 2.78 4.22 6.15
C LEU A 19 1.48 5.02 5.94
N SER A 20 0.33 4.47 6.33
CA SER A 20 -0.96 5.15 6.21
C SER A 20 -1.02 6.41 7.07
N TYR A 21 -1.39 7.52 6.45
CA TYR A 21 -1.64 8.79 7.11
C TYR A 21 -3.14 9.10 7.03
N ALA A 22 -3.90 8.71 8.06
CA ALA A 22 -5.37 8.86 8.10
C ALA A 22 -5.83 9.54 9.40
N PRO A 23 -5.50 10.82 9.63
CA PRO A 23 -5.86 11.51 10.88
C PRO A 23 -7.35 11.82 11.00
N TYR A 24 -8.14 11.69 9.92
CA TYR A 24 -9.56 12.07 9.91
C TYR A 24 -10.46 10.87 10.14
N SER A 25 -10.32 9.81 9.34
CA SER A 25 -11.18 8.62 9.48
C SER A 25 -10.58 7.55 10.41
N ALA A 26 -9.29 7.63 10.72
CA ALA A 26 -8.50 6.57 11.36
C ALA A 26 -8.51 5.22 10.61
N PHE A 27 -9.05 5.17 9.39
CA PHE A 27 -9.13 3.96 8.58
C PHE A 27 -7.83 3.79 7.79
N ARG A 28 -6.97 2.89 8.26
CA ARG A 28 -5.66 2.63 7.64
C ARG A 28 -5.72 1.45 6.67
N VAL A 29 -5.30 1.69 5.43
CA VAL A 29 -5.25 0.73 4.33
C VAL A 29 -3.83 0.67 3.79
N GLY A 30 -3.31 -0.55 3.62
CA GLY A 30 -2.07 -0.84 2.92
C GLY A 30 -2.36 -1.79 1.75
N ALA A 31 -1.57 -1.67 0.69
CA ALA A 31 -1.65 -2.46 -0.52
C ALA A 31 -0.24 -2.76 -1.03
N ALA A 32 -0.08 -3.89 -1.72
CA ALA A 32 1.13 -4.24 -2.43
C ALA A 32 0.77 -4.84 -3.80
N ALA A 33 1.57 -4.54 -4.83
CA ALA A 33 1.39 -5.03 -6.18
C ALA A 33 2.71 -5.60 -6.73
N LEU A 34 2.62 -6.73 -7.42
CA LEU A 34 3.74 -7.34 -8.14
C LEU A 34 3.69 -6.93 -9.60
N LEU A 35 4.76 -6.30 -10.10
CA LEU A 35 4.93 -5.93 -11.50
C LEU A 35 5.44 -7.12 -12.33
N GLU A 36 5.29 -7.00 -13.65
CA GLU A 36 5.72 -8.05 -14.61
C GLU A 36 7.23 -8.31 -14.58
N ASP A 37 8.03 -7.33 -14.16
CA ASP A 37 9.48 -7.45 -14.00
C ASP A 37 9.91 -8.08 -12.65
N GLY A 38 8.95 -8.42 -11.79
CA GLY A 38 9.20 -8.98 -10.45
C GLY A 38 9.32 -7.95 -9.33
N THR A 39 9.24 -6.65 -9.65
CA THR A 39 9.28 -5.58 -8.64
C THR A 39 7.99 -5.59 -7.80
N ILE A 40 8.12 -5.45 -6.48
CA ILE A 40 6.97 -5.26 -5.58
C ILE A 40 6.86 -3.79 -5.22
N VAL A 41 5.67 -3.24 -5.42
CA VAL A 41 5.36 -1.83 -5.12
C VAL A 41 4.35 -1.76 -3.99
N GLN A 42 4.66 -0.98 -2.97
CA GLN A 42 3.80 -0.78 -1.79
C GLN A 42 3.01 0.53 -1.90
N GLY A 43 1.79 0.54 -1.37
CA GLY A 43 0.95 1.72 -1.28
C GLY A 43 0.18 1.78 0.04
N ALA A 44 -0.01 2.99 0.55
CA ALA A 44 -0.84 3.24 1.71
C ALA A 44 -1.79 4.40 1.44
N ASN A 45 -2.96 4.41 2.08
CA ASN A 45 -3.84 5.57 1.96
C ASN A 45 -3.27 6.77 2.71
N ILE A 46 -3.28 7.93 2.05
CA ILE A 46 -2.96 9.23 2.63
C ILE A 46 -4.24 10.08 2.54
N GLU A 47 -4.80 10.40 3.69
CA GLU A 47 -5.95 11.30 3.79
C GLU A 47 -5.47 12.74 3.79
N ASN A 48 -5.98 13.51 2.83
CA ASN A 48 -5.88 14.95 2.84
C ASN A 48 -7.13 15.53 3.51
N ALA A 49 -6.98 16.64 4.24
CA ALA A 49 -8.05 17.40 4.88
C ALA A 49 -9.16 17.84 3.91
N SER A 50 -8.86 17.83 2.61
CA SER A 50 -9.84 18.03 1.55
C SER A 50 -10.55 16.72 1.26
N TYR A 51 -11.77 16.64 1.75
CA TYR A 51 -12.82 15.76 1.26
C TYR A 51 -12.71 15.60 -0.28
N VAL A 52 -12.80 14.34 -0.73
CA VAL A 52 -12.80 13.84 -2.13
C VAL A 52 -11.43 13.76 -2.84
N LEU A 53 -10.78 12.60 -2.73
CA LEU A 53 -10.20 11.76 -3.81
C LEU A 53 -9.06 10.92 -3.22
N GLY A 54 -9.34 9.65 -2.93
CA GLY A 54 -8.33 8.69 -2.48
C GLY A 54 -7.31 8.44 -3.59
N GLN A 55 -6.14 9.07 -3.47
CA GLN A 55 -4.95 8.66 -4.21
C GLN A 55 -4.15 7.69 -3.35
N VAL A 56 -3.92 6.50 -3.89
CA VAL A 56 -2.94 5.54 -3.37
C VAL A 56 -1.59 5.92 -3.98
N PHE A 57 -0.66 6.41 -3.15
CA PHE A 57 0.70 6.70 -3.59
C PHE A 57 1.50 5.40 -3.55
N LEU A 58 2.05 5.02 -4.68
CA LEU A 58 2.92 3.85 -4.83
C LEU A 58 4.38 4.31 -4.70
N GLY A 59 4.98 4.03 -3.54
CA GLY A 59 6.39 4.36 -3.27
C GLY A 59 7.30 3.19 -3.63
N ASN A 60 8.34 3.44 -4.43
CA ASN A 60 9.33 2.44 -4.83
C ASN A 60 10.50 2.45 -3.84
N ASN A 61 10.67 1.38 -3.06
CA ASN A 61 11.87 1.18 -2.25
C ASN A 61 12.87 0.37 -3.09
N GLY A 62 13.97 1.02 -3.47
CA GLY A 62 15.09 0.42 -4.21
C GLY A 62 15.96 -0.50 -3.37
#